data_AF-A0A933UFU3-F1
#
_entry.id   AF-A0A933UFU3-F1
#
_cell.length_a   1.000
_cell.length_b   1.000
_cell.length_c   1.000
_cell.angle_alpha   90.00
_cell.angle_beta   90.00
_cell.angle_gamma   90.00
#
_symmetry.space_group_name_H-M   'P 1'
#
loop_
_entity.id
_entity.type
_entity.pdbx_description
1 polymer ?
#
loop_
_entity_poly.entity_id
_entity_poly.type
_entity_poly.pdbx_seq_one_letter_code
_entity_poly.pdbx_strand_id
1 'polypeptide(L)'
;MTPISDRVVSPKDCLLLVGLPLGRENFFRSFDDPLTYAALSRNQHLKDEALWVGYSGLADSALKFCDKVTSFGGRAQTSPAVRDLAELSRDYAVIAFWTHATWPPLGANDIRDVPGLWTTLHSGEDAVSKAFRAWCQEAGIPLNSLSEDDAKRAWLAEAVGRANVFAHAEAAAFPPERKPRGGNPICRRTSECAENLHRPAFDRQFSEFITESRGIELDGQMRSVGEVFSEFSQDQPRVFDLRMCNSSMIAGSVKQRCPASLVVVNQWQADPLVGLLRYVLVLQELARAPISYVEACRRVHIAGLALRKSL
;
A
#
# COMPACT_ATOMS: atom_id res chain seq x y z
N MET A 1 25.45 -8.63 -12.19
CA MET A 1 24.95 -7.67 -11.17
C MET A 1 24.48 -8.46 -9.96
N THR A 2 24.81 -8.03 -8.75
CA THR A 2 24.28 -8.64 -7.52
C THR A 2 22.76 -8.43 -7.47
N PRO A 3 21.95 -9.47 -7.19
CA PRO A 3 20.51 -9.29 -7.01
C PRO A 3 20.20 -8.24 -5.92
N ILE A 4 19.15 -7.45 -6.09
CA ILE A 4 18.78 -6.39 -5.13
C ILE A 4 18.47 -6.98 -3.74
N SER A 5 17.94 -8.20 -3.69
CA SER A 5 17.69 -8.93 -2.44
C SER A 5 18.95 -9.21 -1.63
N ASP A 6 20.11 -9.22 -2.30
CA ASP A 6 21.40 -9.62 -1.72
C ASP A 6 22.35 -8.42 -1.63
N ARG A 7 21.93 -7.24 -2.11
CA ARG A 7 22.69 -6.00 -2.00
C ARG A 7 22.87 -5.64 -0.53
N VAL A 8 24.11 -5.58 -0.09
CA VAL A 8 24.48 -5.09 1.23
C VAL A 8 24.14 -3.61 1.34
N VAL A 9 23.47 -3.25 2.42
CA VAL A 9 23.10 -1.87 2.75
C VAL A 9 23.42 -1.57 4.21
N SER A 10 23.42 -0.30 4.53
CA SER A 10 23.62 0.25 5.87
C SER A 10 22.53 1.30 6.15
N PRO A 11 22.39 1.79 7.39
CA PRO A 11 21.37 2.79 7.70
C PRO A 11 21.43 4.04 6.82
N LYS A 12 22.63 4.52 6.44
CA LYS A 12 22.80 5.68 5.54
C LYS A 12 22.21 5.51 4.15
N ASP A 13 21.98 4.27 3.72
CA ASP A 13 21.37 3.95 2.43
C ASP A 13 19.83 3.93 2.52
N CYS A 14 19.26 4.25 3.68
CA CYS A 14 17.84 4.15 3.98
C CYS A 14 17.17 5.51 4.20
N LEU A 15 16.07 5.73 3.49
CA LEU A 15 15.16 6.87 3.66
C LEU A 15 13.81 6.38 4.20
N LEU A 16 13.32 7.01 5.27
CA LEU A 16 11.95 6.88 5.76
C LEU A 16 11.13 8.09 5.33
N LEU A 17 10.08 7.85 4.56
CA LEU A 17 9.07 8.82 4.18
C LEU A 17 7.86 8.67 5.12
N VAL A 18 7.53 9.73 5.86
CA VAL A 18 6.39 9.77 6.77
C VAL A 18 5.26 10.58 6.16
N GLY A 19 4.23 9.88 5.69
CA GLY A 19 3.07 10.50 5.04
C GLY A 19 1.98 10.98 6.01
N LEU A 20 1.89 10.36 7.19
CA LEU A 20 0.93 10.77 8.22
C LEU A 20 1.25 12.18 8.74
N PRO A 21 0.22 12.99 9.07
CA PRO A 21 0.43 14.32 9.60
C PRO A 21 1.06 14.21 11.00
N LEU A 22 2.24 14.81 11.20
CA LEU A 22 2.88 14.84 12.54
C LEU A 22 2.71 16.19 13.24
N GLY A 23 2.21 17.20 12.53
CA GLY A 23 1.93 18.54 13.05
C GLY A 23 0.44 18.83 13.09
N ARG A 24 0.05 19.70 14.03
CA ARG A 24 -1.35 20.10 14.25
C ARG A 24 -2.00 20.68 13.00
N GLU A 25 -1.31 21.57 12.31
CA GLU A 25 -1.81 22.20 11.08
C GLU A 25 -2.09 21.17 9.99
N ASN A 26 -1.10 20.32 9.68
CA ASN A 26 -1.26 19.25 8.68
C ASN A 26 -2.35 18.25 9.06
N PHE A 27 -2.54 17.97 10.36
CA PHE A 27 -3.60 17.08 10.85
C PHE A 27 -5.00 17.61 10.51
N PHE A 28 -5.25 18.91 10.73
CA PHE A 28 -6.54 19.50 10.36
C PHE A 28 -6.70 19.70 8.86
N ARG A 29 -5.61 20.03 8.15
CA ARG A 29 -5.61 20.09 6.68
C ARG A 29 -5.97 18.75 6.05
N SER A 30 -5.57 17.63 6.65
CA SER A 30 -5.96 16.29 6.19
C SER A 30 -7.49 16.07 6.20
N PHE A 31 -8.29 16.87 6.92
CA PHE A 31 -9.75 16.75 6.90
C PHE A 31 -10.40 17.20 5.58
N ASP A 32 -9.67 17.90 4.72
CA ASP A 32 -10.12 18.29 3.39
C ASP A 32 -10.31 17.06 2.47
N ASP A 33 -9.67 15.94 2.81
CA ASP A 33 -9.82 14.66 2.13
C ASP A 33 -10.36 13.59 3.11
N PRO A 34 -11.58 13.06 2.87
CA PRO A 34 -12.25 12.16 3.80
C PRO A 34 -11.58 10.78 3.95
N LEU A 35 -10.61 10.46 3.09
CA LEU A 35 -9.92 9.17 3.10
C LEU A 35 -8.58 9.21 3.83
N THR A 36 -8.13 10.38 4.29
CA THR A 36 -6.91 10.47 5.11
C THR A 36 -7.09 9.76 6.44
N TYR A 37 -5.99 9.33 7.05
CA TYR A 37 -6.02 8.68 8.36
C TYR A 37 -6.63 9.56 9.44
N ALA A 38 -6.29 10.85 9.41
CA ALA A 38 -6.82 11.84 10.35
C ALA A 38 -8.34 11.98 10.18
N ALA A 39 -8.84 12.08 8.95
CA ALA A 39 -10.27 12.19 8.67
C ALA A 39 -11.04 10.91 9.08
N LEU A 40 -10.49 9.73 8.79
CA LEU A 40 -11.09 8.45 9.16
C LEU A 40 -11.12 8.22 10.68
N SER A 41 -10.15 8.78 11.40
CA SER A 41 -10.08 8.68 12.87
C SER A 41 -10.90 9.77 13.58
N ARG A 42 -11.55 10.67 12.83
CA ARG A 42 -12.26 11.82 13.40
C ARG A 42 -13.54 11.39 14.10
N ASN A 43 -13.64 11.70 15.39
CA ASN A 43 -14.91 11.67 16.11
C ASN A 43 -15.64 13.01 15.93
N GLN A 44 -16.74 13.00 15.17
CA GLN A 44 -17.51 14.21 14.83
C GLN A 44 -18.11 14.94 16.04
N HIS A 45 -18.18 14.29 17.21
CA HIS A 45 -18.69 14.89 18.44
C HIS A 45 -17.62 15.62 19.26
N LEU A 46 -16.34 15.45 18.92
CA LEU A 46 -15.24 16.11 19.60
C LEU A 46 -14.92 17.46 18.96
N LYS A 47 -14.55 18.43 19.80
CA LYS A 47 -13.95 19.69 19.34
C LYS A 47 -12.54 19.44 18.81
N ASP A 48 -12.08 20.31 17.92
CA ASP A 48 -10.75 20.24 17.31
C ASP A 48 -9.62 20.00 18.30
N GLU A 49 -9.60 20.73 19.42
CA GLU A 49 -8.57 20.54 20.46
C GLU A 49 -8.53 19.10 20.99
N ALA A 50 -9.69 18.51 21.26
CA ALA A 50 -9.77 17.14 21.77
C ALA A 50 -9.36 16.11 20.71
N LEU A 51 -9.67 16.36 19.42
CA LEU A 51 -9.21 15.53 18.31
C LEU A 51 -7.68 15.54 18.21
N TRP A 52 -7.06 16.72 18.26
CA TRP A 52 -5.61 16.84 18.21
C TRP A 52 -4.95 16.18 19.42
N VAL A 53 -5.44 16.41 20.64
CA VAL A 53 -4.88 15.79 21.86
C VAL A 53 -4.95 14.26 21.79
N GLY A 54 -6.05 13.70 21.25
CA GLY A 54 -6.17 12.26 21.04
C GLY A 54 -5.15 11.72 20.02
N TYR A 55 -4.83 12.51 19.01
CA TYR A 55 -3.90 12.14 17.95
C TYR A 55 -2.42 12.42 18.28
N SER A 56 -2.13 13.44 19.08
CA SER A 56 -0.77 13.95 19.29
C SER A 56 0.17 12.92 19.92
N GLY A 57 -0.35 11.99 20.73
CA GLY A 57 0.46 10.88 21.27
C GLY A 57 1.04 9.96 20.20
N LEU A 58 0.30 9.72 19.11
CA LEU A 58 0.80 8.99 17.93
C LEU A 58 1.88 9.81 17.23
N ALA A 59 1.61 11.10 17.00
CA ALA A 59 2.54 12.00 16.32
C ALA A 59 3.88 12.14 17.06
N ASP A 60 3.83 12.38 18.38
CA ASP A 60 5.01 12.47 19.24
C ASP A 60 5.83 11.18 19.24
N SER A 61 5.16 10.04 19.25
CA SER A 61 5.82 8.73 19.17
C SER A 61 6.50 8.54 17.82
N ALA A 62 5.83 8.92 16.72
CA ALA A 62 6.39 8.84 15.38
C ALA A 62 7.60 9.77 15.19
N LEU A 63 7.57 10.99 15.75
CA LEU A 63 8.72 11.90 15.75
C LEU A 63 9.91 11.29 16.48
N LYS A 64 9.72 10.69 17.65
CA LYS A 64 10.79 9.96 18.37
C LYS A 64 11.38 8.82 17.54
N PHE A 65 10.55 8.11 16.77
CA PHE A 65 11.05 7.09 15.84
C PHE A 65 11.83 7.70 14.67
N CYS A 66 11.43 8.86 14.15
CA CYS A 66 12.20 9.60 13.15
C CYS A 66 13.58 10.00 13.68
N ASP A 67 13.65 10.54 14.89
CA ASP A 67 14.91 10.85 15.56
C ASP A 67 15.79 9.60 15.71
N LYS A 68 15.16 8.46 16.02
CA LYS A 68 15.87 7.19 16.13
C LYS A 68 16.43 6.71 14.79
N VAL A 69 15.68 6.85 13.70
CA VAL A 69 16.16 6.57 12.34
C VAL A 69 17.40 7.40 12.02
N THR A 70 17.35 8.70 12.30
CA THR A 70 18.49 9.60 12.12
C THR A 70 19.67 9.24 13.01
N SER A 71 19.43 8.83 14.27
CA SER A 71 20.50 8.41 15.19
C SER A 71 21.25 7.17 14.73
N PHE A 72 20.64 6.32 13.90
CA PHE A 72 21.31 5.18 13.27
C PHE A 72 22.06 5.55 11.99
N GLY A 73 21.91 6.79 11.50
CA GLY A 73 22.53 7.29 10.27
C GLY A 73 21.62 7.27 9.04
N GLY A 74 20.36 6.83 9.17
CA GLY A 74 19.37 6.97 8.11
C GLY A 74 18.81 8.39 8.00
N ARG A 75 17.91 8.61 7.04
CA ARG A 75 17.17 9.86 6.91
C ARG A 75 15.68 9.62 7.13
N ALA A 76 15.04 10.48 7.90
CA ALA A 76 13.58 10.56 7.99
C ALA A 76 13.12 11.88 7.35
N GLN A 77 12.08 11.81 6.52
CA GLN A 77 11.42 12.97 5.92
C GLN A 77 9.95 12.95 6.29
N THR A 78 9.52 13.98 7.01
CA THR A 78 8.12 14.17 7.41
C THR A 78 7.36 14.98 6.38
N SER A 79 6.11 14.61 6.10
CA SER A 79 5.23 15.31 5.15
C SER A 79 5.89 15.57 3.79
N PRO A 80 6.44 14.55 3.11
CA PRO A 80 7.06 14.75 1.81
C PRO A 80 5.99 15.07 0.77
N ALA A 81 6.19 16.16 0.02
CA ALA A 81 5.38 16.41 -1.17
C ALA A 81 5.79 15.45 -2.30
N VAL A 82 4.83 15.06 -3.15
CA VAL A 82 5.08 14.10 -4.26
C VAL A 82 6.20 14.60 -5.18
N ARG A 83 6.16 15.88 -5.57
CA ARG A 83 7.16 16.50 -6.46
C ARG A 83 8.59 16.48 -5.92
N ASP A 84 8.78 16.30 -4.61
CA ASP A 84 10.09 16.29 -3.98
C ASP A 84 10.68 14.87 -3.91
N LEU A 85 9.87 13.83 -4.19
CA LEU A 85 10.27 12.42 -4.02
C LEU A 85 11.46 12.04 -4.90
N ALA A 86 11.52 12.56 -6.14
CA ALA A 86 12.63 12.29 -7.06
C ALA A 86 13.98 12.78 -6.49
N GLU A 87 14.01 13.99 -5.93
CA GLU A 87 15.21 14.57 -5.32
C GLU A 87 15.54 13.90 -4.00
N LEU A 88 14.55 13.77 -3.10
CA LEU A 88 14.72 13.19 -1.76
C LEU A 88 15.25 11.77 -1.82
N SER A 89 14.85 11.00 -2.83
CA SER A 89 15.17 9.59 -2.92
C SER A 89 16.47 9.28 -3.66
N ARG A 90 17.04 10.24 -4.40
CA ARG A 90 18.14 10.02 -5.38
C ARG A 90 19.22 9.08 -4.87
N ASP A 91 19.70 9.30 -3.64
CA ASP A 91 20.89 8.62 -3.11
C ASP A 91 20.58 7.37 -2.25
N TYR A 92 19.30 7.01 -2.09
CA TYR A 92 18.88 5.95 -1.15
C TYR A 92 18.58 4.61 -1.83
N ALA A 93 19.29 3.55 -1.44
CA ALA A 93 19.02 2.21 -1.94
C ALA A 93 17.69 1.64 -1.41
N VAL A 94 17.26 2.10 -0.23
CA VAL A 94 16.03 1.67 0.43
C VAL A 94 15.15 2.87 0.74
N ILE A 95 13.88 2.81 0.36
CA ILE A 95 12.86 3.82 0.64
C ILE A 95 11.72 3.14 1.37
N ALA A 96 11.60 3.42 2.66
CA ALA A 96 10.50 2.98 3.49
C ALA A 96 9.40 4.03 3.50
N PHE A 97 8.17 3.62 3.24
CA PHE A 97 6.98 4.46 3.38
C PHE A 97 6.26 4.08 4.66
N TRP A 98 6.16 5.01 5.60
CA TRP A 98 5.25 4.90 6.73
C TRP A 98 4.13 5.91 6.56
N THR A 99 2.99 5.41 6.06
CA THR A 99 1.83 6.24 5.75
C THR A 99 0.54 5.44 5.85
N HIS A 100 -0.59 6.12 5.73
CA HIS A 100 -1.87 5.48 5.52
C HIS A 100 -2.10 5.16 4.05
N ALA A 101 -2.75 4.02 3.82
CA ALA A 101 -3.26 3.72 2.51
C ALA A 101 -4.61 3.00 2.56
N THR A 102 -5.53 3.50 1.76
CA THR A 102 -6.90 3.01 1.66
C THR A 102 -7.39 3.25 0.24
N TRP A 103 -8.24 2.36 -0.26
CA TRP A 103 -8.84 2.53 -1.57
C TRP A 103 -10.34 2.36 -1.46
N PRO A 104 -11.15 3.37 -1.81
CA PRO A 104 -12.58 3.18 -1.95
C PRO A 104 -12.87 2.20 -3.09
N PRO A 105 -13.98 1.44 -3.01
CA PRO A 105 -14.48 0.66 -4.12
C PRO A 105 -14.71 1.52 -5.36
N LEU A 106 -14.62 0.92 -6.54
CA LEU A 106 -14.88 1.60 -7.80
C LEU A 106 -16.34 2.06 -7.93
N GLY A 107 -16.51 3.37 -8.15
CA GLY A 107 -17.79 4.00 -8.36
C GLY A 107 -18.05 4.37 -9.82
N ALA A 108 -19.29 4.73 -10.13
CA ALA A 108 -19.71 5.06 -11.49
C ALA A 108 -18.95 6.26 -12.11
N ASN A 109 -18.57 7.21 -11.26
CA ASN A 109 -17.80 8.41 -11.66
C ASN A 109 -16.34 8.11 -11.98
N ASP A 110 -15.84 6.94 -11.57
CA ASP A 110 -14.47 6.53 -11.89
C ASP A 110 -14.34 5.96 -13.30
N ILE A 111 -15.44 5.53 -13.93
CA ILE A 111 -15.42 4.91 -15.25
C ILE A 111 -15.44 6.02 -16.30
N ARG A 112 -14.39 6.13 -17.11
CA ARG A 112 -14.34 7.09 -18.22
C ARG A 112 -14.91 6.50 -19.49
N ASP A 113 -14.59 5.24 -19.77
CA ASP A 113 -15.05 4.49 -20.95
C ASP A 113 -15.73 3.18 -20.54
N VAL A 114 -17.07 3.20 -20.57
CA VAL A 114 -17.91 2.05 -20.20
C VAL A 114 -17.82 0.92 -21.24
N PRO A 115 -18.00 1.18 -22.56
CA PRO A 115 -17.84 0.14 -23.58
C PRO A 115 -16.46 -0.54 -23.56
N GLY A 116 -15.38 0.24 -23.40
CA GLY A 116 -14.01 -0.27 -23.36
C GLY A 116 -13.76 -1.16 -22.13
N LEU A 117 -14.14 -0.67 -20.94
CA LEU A 117 -14.02 -1.45 -19.70
C LEU A 117 -14.86 -2.72 -19.75
N TRP A 118 -16.10 -2.64 -20.23
CA TRP A 118 -17.00 -3.79 -20.37
C TRP A 118 -16.41 -4.86 -21.28
N THR A 119 -16.01 -4.47 -22.50
CA THR A 119 -15.41 -5.38 -23.47
C THR A 119 -14.19 -6.07 -22.89
N THR A 120 -13.31 -5.31 -22.24
CA THR A 120 -12.09 -5.84 -21.65
C THR A 120 -12.37 -6.80 -20.49
N LEU A 121 -13.27 -6.48 -19.57
CA LEU A 121 -13.64 -7.40 -18.49
C LEU A 121 -14.33 -8.67 -19.00
N HIS A 122 -15.12 -8.54 -20.07
CA HIS A 122 -15.88 -9.65 -20.64
C HIS A 122 -15.03 -10.63 -21.47
N SER A 123 -14.08 -10.13 -22.26
CA SER A 123 -13.28 -10.97 -23.17
C SER A 123 -11.77 -10.90 -22.96
N GLY A 124 -11.28 -10.07 -22.03
CA GLY A 124 -9.86 -9.91 -21.76
C GLY A 124 -9.23 -11.15 -21.14
N GLU A 125 -7.98 -11.41 -21.51
CA GLU A 125 -7.20 -12.58 -21.07
C GLU A 125 -6.26 -12.29 -19.89
N ASP A 126 -6.24 -11.05 -19.40
CA ASP A 126 -5.47 -10.67 -18.23
C ASP A 126 -6.05 -11.27 -16.94
N ALA A 127 -5.23 -11.28 -15.88
CA ALA A 127 -5.59 -11.89 -14.60
C ALA A 127 -6.79 -11.23 -13.93
N VAL A 128 -6.97 -9.92 -14.07
CA VAL A 128 -8.09 -9.19 -13.46
C VAL A 128 -9.39 -9.52 -14.16
N SER A 129 -9.40 -9.50 -15.49
CA SER A 129 -10.59 -9.88 -16.28
C SER A 129 -11.00 -11.33 -16.05
N LYS A 130 -10.04 -12.27 -16.00
CA LYS A 130 -10.30 -13.68 -15.65
C LYS A 130 -10.88 -13.85 -14.24
N ALA A 131 -10.26 -13.19 -13.26
CA ALA A 131 -10.73 -13.20 -11.88
C ALA A 131 -12.14 -12.62 -11.75
N PHE A 132 -12.44 -11.54 -12.48
CA PHE A 132 -13.74 -10.88 -12.42
C PHE A 132 -14.85 -11.77 -12.96
N ARG A 133 -14.61 -12.45 -14.09
CA ARG A 133 -15.56 -13.41 -14.65
C ARG A 133 -15.78 -14.61 -13.75
N ALA A 134 -14.71 -15.17 -13.19
CA ALA A 134 -14.80 -16.28 -12.24
C ALA A 134 -15.63 -15.88 -11.00
N TRP A 135 -15.37 -14.70 -10.45
CA TRP A 135 -16.13 -14.16 -9.32
C TRP A 135 -17.60 -13.91 -9.68
N CYS A 136 -17.90 -13.36 -10.86
CA CYS A 136 -19.29 -13.17 -11.30
C CYS A 136 -20.03 -14.51 -11.41
N GLN A 137 -19.38 -15.53 -11.97
CA GLN A 137 -19.94 -16.88 -12.09
C GLN A 137 -20.23 -17.49 -10.70
N GLU A 138 -19.29 -17.39 -9.76
CA GLU A 138 -19.44 -17.91 -8.40
C GLU A 138 -20.52 -17.14 -7.60
N ALA A 139 -20.58 -15.83 -7.77
CA ALA A 139 -21.56 -14.96 -7.10
C ALA A 139 -22.95 -14.99 -7.74
N GLY A 140 -23.15 -15.74 -8.85
CA GLY A 140 -24.40 -15.76 -9.60
C GLY A 140 -24.77 -14.41 -10.23
N ILE A 141 -23.77 -13.56 -10.51
CA ILE A 141 -23.94 -12.24 -11.12
C ILE A 141 -23.90 -12.41 -12.65
N PRO A 142 -25.02 -12.15 -13.35
CA PRO A 142 -25.09 -12.41 -14.78
C PRO A 142 -24.33 -11.34 -15.57
N LEU A 143 -23.39 -11.77 -16.42
CA LEU A 143 -22.70 -10.90 -17.38
C LEU A 143 -23.61 -10.67 -18.61
N ASN A 144 -24.64 -9.85 -18.43
CA ASN A 144 -25.65 -9.59 -19.46
C ASN A 144 -25.15 -8.59 -20.51
N SER A 145 -25.55 -8.79 -21.78
CA SER A 145 -25.46 -7.74 -22.80
C SER A 145 -26.55 -6.69 -22.55
N LEU A 146 -26.28 -5.74 -21.66
CA LEU A 146 -27.14 -4.57 -21.49
C LEU A 146 -27.14 -3.73 -22.79
N SER A 147 -28.26 -3.08 -23.12
CA SER A 147 -28.39 -2.31 -24.36
C SER A 147 -28.00 -0.83 -24.19
N GLU A 148 -28.32 -0.23 -23.04
CA GLU A 148 -28.14 1.21 -22.77
C GLU A 148 -26.88 1.51 -21.95
N ASP A 149 -26.18 2.60 -22.27
CA ASP A 149 -24.87 2.91 -21.69
C ASP A 149 -24.94 3.38 -20.22
N ASP A 150 -26.01 4.06 -19.79
CA ASP A 150 -26.17 4.47 -18.39
C ASP A 150 -26.50 3.27 -17.48
N ALA A 151 -27.38 2.37 -17.94
CA ALA A 151 -27.66 1.12 -17.24
C ALA A 151 -26.41 0.23 -17.16
N LYS A 152 -25.63 0.14 -18.24
CA LYS A 152 -24.31 -0.53 -18.25
C LYS A 152 -23.37 0.09 -17.23
N ARG A 153 -23.26 1.43 -17.21
CA ARG A 153 -22.37 2.15 -16.30
C ARG A 153 -22.71 1.85 -14.85
N ALA A 154 -23.98 1.98 -14.47
CA ALA A 154 -24.45 1.74 -13.11
C ALA A 154 -24.22 0.29 -12.70
N TRP A 155 -24.59 -0.66 -13.56
CA TRP A 155 -24.36 -2.09 -13.31
C TRP A 155 -22.88 -2.41 -13.17
N LEU A 156 -22.03 -1.87 -14.06
CA LEU A 156 -20.61 -2.16 -14.08
C LEU A 156 -19.92 -1.60 -12.83
N ALA A 157 -20.26 -0.38 -12.44
CA ALA A 157 -19.80 0.22 -11.21
C ALA A 157 -20.23 -0.59 -9.98
N GLU A 158 -21.49 -1.04 -9.92
CA GLU A 158 -21.96 -1.87 -8.82
C GLU A 158 -21.24 -3.22 -8.76
N ALA A 159 -21.12 -3.92 -9.89
CA ALA A 159 -20.49 -5.23 -9.96
C ALA A 159 -18.99 -5.16 -9.60
N VAL A 160 -18.26 -4.20 -10.18
CA VAL A 160 -16.84 -3.98 -9.89
C VAL A 160 -16.64 -3.49 -8.46
N GLY A 161 -17.48 -2.57 -7.98
CA GLY A 161 -17.46 -2.09 -6.59
C GLY A 161 -17.65 -3.23 -5.59
N ARG A 162 -18.62 -4.12 -5.84
CA ARG A 162 -18.82 -5.33 -5.02
C ARG A 162 -17.64 -6.28 -5.07
N ALA A 163 -17.03 -6.48 -6.24
CA ALA A 163 -15.81 -7.28 -6.39
C ALA A 163 -14.64 -6.68 -5.58
N ASN A 164 -14.48 -5.35 -5.59
CA ASN A 164 -13.49 -4.66 -4.77
C ASN A 164 -13.76 -4.89 -3.26
N VAL A 165 -14.99 -4.69 -2.80
CA VAL A 165 -15.35 -4.91 -1.38
C VAL A 165 -15.05 -6.34 -0.95
N PHE A 166 -15.41 -7.32 -1.80
CA PHE A 166 -15.08 -8.73 -1.57
C PHE A 166 -13.56 -8.94 -1.42
N ALA A 167 -12.76 -8.43 -2.36
CA ALA A 167 -11.31 -8.58 -2.32
C ALA A 167 -10.68 -7.94 -1.08
N HIS A 168 -11.17 -6.76 -0.67
CA HIS A 168 -10.73 -6.08 0.54
C HIS A 168 -11.07 -6.88 1.81
N ALA A 169 -12.29 -7.41 1.90
CA ALA A 169 -12.73 -8.23 3.03
C ALA A 169 -11.92 -9.53 3.13
N GLU A 170 -11.71 -10.22 2.01
CA GLU A 170 -10.90 -11.44 1.93
C GLU A 170 -9.46 -11.18 2.35
N ALA A 171 -8.83 -10.10 1.86
CA ALA A 171 -7.46 -9.75 2.23
C ALA A 171 -7.31 -9.40 3.71
N ALA A 172 -8.35 -8.83 4.33
CA ALA A 172 -8.38 -8.54 5.76
C ALA A 172 -8.56 -9.83 6.60
N ALA A 173 -9.40 -10.76 6.14
CA ALA A 173 -9.68 -12.02 6.84
C ALA A 173 -8.56 -13.05 6.69
N PHE A 174 -7.95 -13.11 5.51
CA PHE A 174 -6.96 -14.13 5.14
C PHE A 174 -5.74 -13.49 4.49
N PRO A 175 -4.87 -12.82 5.25
CA PRO A 175 -3.67 -12.26 4.66
C PRO A 175 -2.75 -13.35 4.12
N PRO A 176 -2.00 -13.07 3.04
CA PRO A 176 -1.26 -14.08 2.31
C PRO A 176 -0.26 -14.80 3.20
N GLU A 177 -0.41 -16.11 3.39
CA GLU A 177 0.60 -16.94 4.06
C GLU A 177 1.79 -17.18 3.12
N ARG A 178 3.02 -17.06 3.64
CA ARG A 178 4.19 -17.49 2.88
C ARG A 178 4.08 -18.99 2.63
N LYS A 179 4.00 -19.40 1.34
CA LYS A 179 4.22 -20.79 0.94
C LYS A 179 5.51 -21.30 1.61
N PRO A 180 5.46 -22.30 2.51
CA PRO A 180 6.69 -22.90 3.01
C PRO A 180 7.47 -23.47 1.82
N ARG A 181 8.76 -23.15 1.70
CA ARG A 181 9.64 -23.75 0.70
C ARG A 181 9.59 -25.27 0.87
N GLY A 182 8.95 -25.98 -0.06
CA GLY A 182 8.89 -27.45 -0.09
C GLY A 182 7.65 -28.10 0.53
N GLY A 183 6.63 -27.35 0.96
CA GLY A 183 5.38 -27.91 1.48
C GLY A 183 4.28 -28.05 0.41
N ASN A 184 3.54 -29.16 0.47
CA ASN A 184 2.32 -29.43 -0.31
C ASN A 184 1.37 -28.21 -0.22
N PRO A 185 0.80 -27.69 -1.33
CA PRO A 185 0.12 -26.41 -1.37
C PRO A 185 -1.29 -26.54 -0.80
N ILE A 186 -1.40 -26.84 0.49
CA ILE A 186 -2.59 -26.46 1.26
C ILE A 186 -2.35 -25.05 1.80
N CYS A 187 -1.95 -24.14 0.91
CA CYS A 187 -2.23 -22.73 1.15
C CYS A 187 -3.75 -22.62 1.07
N ARG A 188 -4.39 -22.11 2.12
CA ARG A 188 -5.66 -21.43 1.91
C ARG A 188 -5.32 -20.26 1.00
N ARG A 189 -5.56 -20.45 -0.30
CA ARG A 189 -5.48 -19.41 -1.31
C ARG A 189 -6.30 -18.25 -0.74
N THR A 190 -5.67 -17.11 -0.45
CA THR A 190 -6.30 -15.84 -0.84
C THR A 190 -6.85 -16.11 -2.22
N SER A 191 -8.17 -16.10 -2.39
CA SER A 191 -8.76 -16.49 -3.66
C SER A 191 -8.02 -15.72 -4.76
N GLU A 192 -7.69 -16.38 -5.88
CA GLU A 192 -7.05 -15.70 -7.02
C GLU A 192 -7.88 -14.46 -7.43
N CYS A 193 -9.18 -14.49 -7.15
CA CYS A 193 -10.10 -13.36 -7.13
C CYS A 193 -9.68 -12.23 -6.18
N ALA A 194 -9.47 -12.48 -4.88
CA ALA A 194 -9.07 -11.45 -3.91
C ALA A 194 -7.74 -10.75 -4.27
N GLU A 195 -6.78 -11.46 -4.86
CA GLU A 195 -5.49 -10.88 -5.29
C GLU A 195 -5.60 -9.97 -6.51
N ASN A 196 -6.62 -10.15 -7.34
CA ASN A 196 -6.76 -9.43 -8.61
C ASN A 196 -7.95 -8.48 -8.64
N LEU A 197 -8.89 -8.57 -7.69
CA LEU A 197 -10.12 -7.78 -7.70
C LEU A 197 -10.12 -6.59 -6.75
N HIS A 198 -9.01 -6.25 -6.11
CA HIS A 198 -8.91 -5.03 -5.30
C HIS A 198 -8.71 -3.78 -6.19
N ARG A 199 -9.06 -2.60 -5.67
CA ARG A 199 -9.04 -1.35 -6.47
C ARG A 199 -7.68 -1.05 -7.12
N PRO A 200 -6.52 -1.20 -6.44
CA PRO A 200 -5.23 -0.99 -7.10
C PRO A 200 -4.92 -1.89 -8.30
N ALA A 201 -5.52 -3.09 -8.39
CA ALA A 201 -5.32 -3.98 -9.52
C ALA A 201 -6.12 -3.50 -10.73
N PHE A 202 -7.36 -3.04 -10.50
CA PHE A 202 -8.17 -2.38 -11.53
C PHE A 202 -7.49 -1.11 -12.04
N ASP A 203 -7.02 -0.24 -11.15
CA ASP A 203 -6.30 0.99 -11.49
C ASP A 203 -5.08 0.71 -12.38
N ARG A 204 -4.35 -0.37 -12.08
CA ARG A 204 -3.19 -0.83 -12.83
C ARG A 204 -3.57 -1.35 -14.23
N GLN A 205 -4.58 -2.21 -14.29
CA GLN A 205 -4.91 -2.97 -15.50
C GLN A 205 -5.75 -2.17 -16.48
N PHE A 206 -6.62 -1.29 -15.98
CA PHE A 206 -7.63 -0.57 -16.78
C PHE A 206 -7.43 0.94 -16.75
N SER A 207 -6.18 1.39 -16.56
CA SER A 207 -5.80 2.82 -16.47
C SER A 207 -6.19 3.67 -17.68
N GLU A 208 -6.62 3.06 -18.79
CA GLU A 208 -7.17 3.73 -19.97
C GLU A 208 -8.69 3.94 -19.87
N PHE A 209 -9.40 3.09 -19.14
CA PHE A 209 -10.86 3.11 -19.02
C PHE A 209 -11.35 3.74 -17.72
N ILE A 210 -10.53 3.78 -16.66
CA ILE A 210 -10.93 4.27 -15.34
C ILE A 210 -9.98 5.35 -14.82
N THR A 211 -10.48 6.25 -13.99
CA THR A 211 -9.66 7.23 -13.25
C THR A 211 -8.94 6.50 -12.11
N GLU A 212 -7.63 6.70 -11.96
CA GLU A 212 -6.87 6.07 -10.88
C GLU A 212 -7.34 6.57 -9.51
N SER A 213 -7.54 5.66 -8.55
CA SER A 213 -7.92 6.05 -7.20
C SER A 213 -6.75 6.65 -6.44
N ARG A 214 -7.05 7.66 -5.64
CA ARG A 214 -6.11 8.30 -4.71
C ARG A 214 -6.16 7.58 -3.38
N GLY A 215 -5.15 6.78 -3.10
CA GLY A 215 -5.17 5.85 -1.97
C GLY A 215 -3.93 5.84 -1.09
N ILE A 216 -2.89 6.63 -1.38
CA ILE A 216 -1.69 6.76 -0.54
C ILE A 216 -1.67 8.16 0.07
N GLU A 217 -1.69 8.26 1.39
CA GLU A 217 -1.61 9.57 2.06
C GLU A 217 -0.17 10.11 1.98
N LEU A 218 0.02 11.33 1.49
CA LEU A 218 1.28 12.07 1.56
C LEU A 218 0.98 13.57 1.69
N ASP A 219 1.67 14.24 2.61
CA ASP A 219 1.51 15.68 2.87
C ASP A 219 0.04 16.08 3.15
N GLY A 220 -0.70 15.19 3.83
CA GLY A 220 -2.11 15.39 4.17
C GLY A 220 -3.09 15.33 2.99
N GLN A 221 -2.66 14.77 1.85
CA GLN A 221 -3.53 14.53 0.69
C GLN A 221 -3.42 13.08 0.24
N MET A 222 -4.50 12.52 -0.29
CA MET A 222 -4.46 11.20 -0.92
C MET A 222 -3.91 11.31 -2.34
N ARG A 223 -3.02 10.38 -2.69
CA ARG A 223 -2.31 10.30 -3.97
C ARG A 223 -2.53 8.95 -4.62
N SER A 224 -2.55 8.91 -5.94
CA SER A 224 -2.58 7.65 -6.67
C SER A 224 -1.23 6.93 -6.61
N VAL A 225 -1.22 5.62 -6.86
CA VAL A 225 0.05 4.89 -6.96
C VAL A 225 0.89 5.47 -8.10
N GLY A 226 0.24 5.92 -9.18
CA GLY A 226 0.89 6.58 -10.28
C GLY A 226 1.50 7.92 -9.98
N GLU A 227 0.81 8.79 -9.25
CA GLU A 227 1.35 10.07 -8.80
C GLU A 227 2.61 9.82 -7.95
N VAL A 228 2.58 8.86 -7.00
CA VAL A 228 3.71 8.62 -6.09
C VAL A 228 4.90 7.96 -6.79
N PHE A 229 4.67 6.89 -7.56
CA PHE A 229 5.76 6.05 -8.05
C PHE A 229 6.32 6.45 -9.42
N SER A 230 5.70 7.41 -10.10
CA SER A 230 6.28 8.01 -11.32
C SER A 230 7.49 8.91 -11.02
N GLU A 231 7.61 9.40 -9.80
CA GLU A 231 8.72 10.25 -9.36
C GLU A 231 10.04 9.50 -9.15
N PHE A 232 10.02 8.16 -9.10
CA PHE A 232 11.24 7.36 -8.96
C PHE A 232 11.80 6.96 -10.31
N SER A 233 13.12 7.19 -10.49
CA SER A 233 13.84 6.72 -11.69
C SER A 233 13.72 5.21 -11.85
N GLN A 234 13.30 4.76 -13.04
CA GLN A 234 13.20 3.35 -13.39
C GLN A 234 14.58 2.70 -13.60
N ASP A 235 15.60 3.51 -13.91
CA ASP A 235 16.98 3.07 -14.15
C ASP A 235 17.76 2.81 -12.86
N GLN A 236 17.18 3.15 -11.71
CA GLN A 236 17.79 2.94 -10.41
C GLN A 236 16.96 1.93 -9.61
N PRO A 237 17.34 0.64 -9.63
CA PRO A 237 16.63 -0.37 -8.86
C PRO A 237 16.81 -0.14 -7.36
N ARG A 238 15.70 -0.19 -6.61
CA ARG A 238 15.63 0.13 -5.18
C ARG A 238 14.87 -0.95 -4.41
N VAL A 239 14.91 -0.86 -3.09
CA VAL A 239 13.97 -1.54 -2.21
C VAL A 239 12.91 -0.54 -1.74
N PHE A 240 11.64 -0.80 -2.05
CA PHE A 240 10.51 -0.08 -1.50
C PHE A 240 9.92 -0.88 -0.34
N ASP A 241 10.02 -0.36 0.88
CA ASP A 241 9.42 -0.97 2.07
C ASP A 241 8.11 -0.26 2.44
N LEU A 242 6.99 -0.88 2.06
CA LEU A 242 5.66 -0.30 2.18
C LEU A 242 5.06 -0.64 3.55
N ARG A 243 5.30 0.23 4.53
CA ARG A 243 4.80 0.11 5.92
C ARG A 243 3.50 0.88 6.10
N MET A 244 2.50 0.48 5.34
CA MET A 244 1.17 1.10 5.32
C MET A 244 0.08 0.02 5.39
N CYS A 245 -1.15 0.44 5.69
CA CYS A 245 -2.33 -0.41 5.57
C CYS A 245 -2.46 -0.93 4.13
N ASN A 246 -2.94 -2.15 3.94
CA ASN A 246 -3.21 -2.72 2.61
C ASN A 246 -2.00 -2.70 1.64
N SER A 247 -0.76 -2.64 2.15
CA SER A 247 0.45 -2.55 1.32
C SER A 247 0.62 -3.69 0.32
N SER A 248 0.11 -4.89 0.65
CA SER A 248 0.17 -6.06 -0.23
C SER A 248 -0.62 -5.84 -1.53
N MET A 249 -1.74 -5.11 -1.48
CA MET A 249 -2.59 -4.84 -2.65
C MET A 249 -1.89 -3.97 -3.69
N ILE A 250 -1.01 -3.05 -3.26
CA ILE A 250 -0.31 -2.17 -4.21
C ILE A 250 1.01 -2.72 -4.72
N ALA A 251 1.51 -3.83 -4.18
CA ALA A 251 2.82 -4.36 -4.54
C ALA A 251 2.98 -4.57 -6.05
N GLY A 252 1.96 -5.15 -6.70
CA GLY A 252 1.95 -5.35 -8.15
C GLY A 252 1.94 -4.04 -8.95
N SER A 253 1.24 -3.02 -8.46
CA SER A 253 1.17 -1.68 -9.10
C SER A 253 2.49 -0.92 -8.97
N VAL A 254 3.16 -1.03 -7.81
CA VAL A 254 4.54 -0.53 -7.64
C VAL A 254 5.51 -1.28 -8.55
N LYS A 255 5.41 -2.61 -8.64
CA LYS A 255 6.28 -3.42 -9.50
C LYS A 255 6.08 -3.13 -10.99
N GLN A 256 4.88 -2.82 -11.45
CA GLN A 256 4.66 -2.42 -12.84
C GLN A 256 5.41 -1.12 -13.17
N ARG A 257 5.42 -0.16 -12.24
CA ARG A 257 6.06 1.15 -12.42
C ARG A 257 7.57 1.13 -12.18
N CYS A 258 8.02 0.28 -11.26
CA CYS A 258 9.43 0.11 -10.92
C CYS A 258 9.83 -1.37 -11.08
N PRO A 259 9.89 -1.88 -12.32
CA PRO A 259 10.04 -3.32 -12.60
C PRO A 259 11.33 -3.92 -12.04
N ALA A 260 12.42 -3.15 -12.05
CA ALA A 260 13.69 -3.60 -11.50
C ALA A 260 13.71 -3.61 -9.97
N SER A 261 12.87 -2.84 -9.28
CA SER A 261 12.92 -2.69 -7.81
C SER A 261 12.34 -3.88 -7.05
N LEU A 262 12.76 -4.04 -5.80
CA LEU A 262 12.16 -4.98 -4.85
C LEU A 262 11.09 -4.26 -4.02
N VAL A 263 9.95 -4.91 -3.77
CA VAL A 263 8.90 -4.39 -2.90
C VAL A 263 8.75 -5.29 -1.68
N VAL A 264 8.88 -4.70 -0.49
CA VAL A 264 8.62 -5.32 0.81
C VAL A 264 7.30 -4.78 1.32
N VAL A 265 6.41 -5.66 1.78
CA VAL A 265 5.07 -5.29 2.24
C VAL A 265 4.78 -5.92 3.60
N ASN A 266 3.86 -5.30 4.33
CA ASN A 266 3.26 -5.92 5.49
C ASN A 266 2.39 -7.11 5.05
N GLN A 267 2.52 -8.22 5.76
CA GLN A 267 1.61 -9.37 5.60
C GLN A 267 0.26 -9.08 6.25
N TRP A 268 0.25 -8.41 7.40
CA TRP A 268 -0.95 -8.14 8.20
C TRP A 268 -1.19 -6.63 8.30
N GLN A 269 -2.42 -6.23 8.62
CA GLN A 269 -2.67 -4.86 9.10
C GLN A 269 -1.76 -4.61 10.32
N ALA A 270 -0.84 -3.66 10.17
CA ALA A 270 0.08 -3.31 11.22
C ALA A 270 -0.46 -2.09 11.95
N ASP A 271 -0.51 -2.17 13.27
CA ASP A 271 -0.55 -0.97 14.11
C ASP A 271 0.56 -0.01 13.64
N PRO A 272 0.25 1.28 13.43
CA PRO A 272 1.22 2.23 12.87
C PRO A 272 2.54 2.28 13.65
N LEU A 273 2.48 2.25 14.99
CA LEU A 273 3.68 2.31 15.83
C LEU A 273 4.47 1.01 15.81
N VAL A 274 3.79 -0.15 15.74
CA VAL A 274 4.47 -1.43 15.53
C VAL A 274 5.22 -1.45 14.18
N GLY A 275 4.64 -0.84 13.15
CA GLY A 275 5.28 -0.65 11.84
C GLY A 275 6.60 0.13 11.94
N LEU A 276 6.60 1.27 12.63
CA LEU A 276 7.81 2.08 12.87
C LEU A 276 8.83 1.37 13.75
N LEU A 277 8.39 0.75 14.85
CA LEU A 277 9.26 0.01 15.75
C LEU A 277 10.03 -1.07 15.00
N ARG A 278 9.34 -1.85 14.15
CA ARG A 278 10.00 -2.87 13.31
C ARG A 278 11.04 -2.25 12.38
N TYR A 279 10.84 -1.01 11.91
CA TYR A 279 11.76 -0.37 10.96
C TYR A 279 13.03 0.03 11.68
N VAL A 280 12.87 0.62 12.85
CA VAL A 280 13.97 0.96 13.75
C VAL A 280 14.78 -0.28 14.14
N LEU A 281 14.13 -1.42 14.41
CA LEU A 281 14.82 -2.68 14.64
C LEU A 281 15.58 -3.17 13.40
N VAL A 282 15.05 -2.97 12.19
CA VAL A 282 15.78 -3.29 10.94
C VAL A 282 17.01 -2.41 10.81
N LEU A 283 16.91 -1.10 11.05
CA LEU A 283 18.07 -0.20 11.02
C LEU A 283 19.10 -0.57 12.08
N GLN A 284 18.66 -1.01 13.27
CA GLN A 284 19.55 -1.50 14.32
C GLN A 284 20.33 -2.75 13.86
N GLU A 285 19.69 -3.69 13.16
CA GLU A 285 20.37 -4.84 12.57
C GLU A 285 21.39 -4.42 11.50
N LEU A 286 21.03 -3.48 10.64
CA LEU A 286 21.93 -2.94 9.60
C LEU A 286 23.11 -2.15 10.20
N ALA A 287 22.91 -1.49 11.34
CA ALA A 287 23.97 -0.79 12.06
C ALA A 287 24.97 -1.75 12.72
N ARG A 288 24.52 -2.95 13.11
CA ARG A 288 25.37 -3.98 13.72
C ARG A 288 26.25 -4.70 12.70
N ALA A 289 25.71 -4.98 11.51
CA ALA A 289 26.42 -5.72 10.49
C ALA A 289 25.98 -5.28 9.08
N PRO A 290 26.91 -5.13 8.12
CA PRO A 290 26.56 -4.97 6.72
C PRO A 290 25.90 -6.26 6.19
N ILE A 291 24.59 -6.21 5.99
CA ILE A 291 23.77 -7.31 5.43
C ILE A 291 22.78 -6.74 4.41
N SER A 292 22.06 -7.61 3.70
CA SER A 292 21.00 -7.12 2.82
C SER A 292 19.77 -6.68 3.62
N TYR A 293 18.99 -5.76 3.05
CA TYR A 293 17.77 -5.26 3.70
C TYR A 293 16.77 -6.38 4.00
N VAL A 294 16.65 -7.34 3.08
CA VAL A 294 15.75 -8.50 3.22
C VAL A 294 16.18 -9.39 4.37
N GLU A 295 17.48 -9.62 4.53
CA GLU A 295 18.02 -10.42 5.63
C GLU A 295 17.79 -9.72 6.98
N ALA A 296 17.98 -8.41 7.06
CA ALA A 296 17.66 -7.63 8.26
C ALA A 296 16.18 -7.73 8.63
N CYS A 297 15.27 -7.57 7.66
CA CYS A 297 13.82 -7.78 7.86
C CYS A 297 13.51 -9.18 8.36
N ARG A 298 14.16 -10.22 7.81
CA ARG A 298 13.97 -11.62 8.22
C ARG A 298 14.38 -11.84 9.67
N ARG A 299 15.53 -11.31 10.09
CA ARG A 299 16.02 -11.43 11.48
C ARG A 299 15.06 -10.79 12.47
N VAL A 300 14.60 -9.56 12.18
CA VAL A 300 13.62 -8.85 13.02
C VAL A 300 12.30 -9.62 13.12
N HIS A 301 11.83 -10.19 12.01
CA HIS A 301 10.61 -11.00 12.00
C HIS A 301 10.75 -12.27 12.87
N ILE A 302 11.84 -13.01 12.73
CA ILE A 302 12.09 -14.23 13.52
C ILE A 302 12.20 -13.90 15.03
N ALA A 303 12.93 -12.84 15.39
CA ALA A 303 13.03 -12.39 16.77
C ALA A 303 11.64 -12.03 17.35
N GLY A 304 10.80 -11.34 16.57
CA GLY A 304 9.42 -11.02 16.97
C GLY A 304 8.54 -12.27 17.16
N LEU A 305 8.73 -13.31 16.35
CA LEU A 305 8.01 -14.59 16.52
C LEU A 305 8.46 -15.36 17.76
N ALA A 306 9.75 -15.32 18.09
CA ALA A 306 10.28 -15.98 19.29
C ALA A 306 9.67 -15.37 20.57
N LEU A 307 9.59 -14.03 20.64
CA LEU A 307 8.98 -13.32 21.78
C LEU A 307 7.50 -13.65 21.97
N ARG A 308 6.75 -13.88 20.89
CA ARG A 308 5.33 -14.29 20.98
C ARG A 308 5.13 -15.70 21.51
N LYS A 309 6.11 -16.59 21.35
CA LYS A 309 6.01 -17.98 21.85
C LYS A 309 6.38 -18.10 23.33
N SER A 310 7.04 -17.08 23.88
CA SER A 310 7.46 -17.03 25.30
C SER A 310 6.47 -16.32 26.22
N LEU A 311 5.42 -15.72 25.65
CA LEU A 311 4.29 -15.11 26.37
C LEU A 311 3.10 -16.06 26.33
#